data_AF-A0A329TB92-F1
#
_entry.id   AF-A0A329TB92-F1
#
_cell.length_a   1.000
_cell.length_b   1.000
_cell.length_c   1.000
_cell.angle_alpha   90.00
_cell.angle_beta   90.00
_cell.angle_gamma   90.00
#
_symmetry.space_group_name_H-M   'P 1'
#
loop_
_entity.id
_entity.type
_entity.pdbx_description
1 polymer ?
#
loop_
_entity_poly.entity_id
_entity_poly.type
_entity_poly.pdbx_seq_one_letter_code
_entity_poly.pdbx_strand_id
1 'polypeptide(L)'
;MRRRRLLVATAAVSPLATAGCSDDPDEEILEPRARVVESELVREHEGTDEETVAVEGVVERTSDEPITYLEVRVRFLDADGEVLDNTIEQVPDVSEGDRWEFTVVFPDVGERAALVADHEAEVVKNP
;
A
#
# COMPACT_ATOMS: atom_id res chain seq x y z
N MET A 1 24.58 36.56 -46.26
CA MET A 1 23.91 37.81 -45.82
C MET A 1 22.59 37.95 -46.56
N ARG A 2 21.42 37.87 -45.88
CA ARG A 2 20.19 38.60 -46.26
C ARG A 2 19.03 38.30 -45.29
N ARG A 3 18.76 39.34 -44.49
CA ARG A 3 17.44 39.87 -44.12
C ARG A 3 16.53 39.00 -43.25
N ARG A 4 16.77 39.14 -41.94
CA ARG A 4 15.73 39.20 -40.90
C ARG A 4 14.66 40.23 -41.30
N ARG A 5 13.38 39.93 -41.10
CA ARG A 5 12.42 40.76 -40.35
C ARG A 5 11.12 39.99 -40.10
N LEU A 6 10.72 40.07 -38.84
CA LEU A 6 9.77 39.24 -38.12
C LEU A 6 8.32 39.43 -38.59
N LEU A 7 7.58 38.33 -38.51
CA LEU A 7 6.15 38.22 -38.78
C LEU A 7 5.31 38.89 -37.68
N VAL A 8 4.17 39.40 -38.14
CA VAL A 8 3.13 40.17 -37.47
C VAL A 8 2.49 39.38 -36.31
N ALA A 9 2.27 40.09 -35.20
CA ALA A 9 1.49 39.63 -34.07
C ALA A 9 -0.02 39.72 -34.39
N THR A 10 -0.72 38.59 -34.29
CA THR A 10 -2.18 38.54 -34.18
C THR A 10 -2.51 37.88 -32.85
N ALA A 11 -2.93 38.72 -31.90
CA ALA A 11 -3.50 38.30 -30.63
C ALA A 11 -4.91 37.76 -30.89
N ALA A 12 -5.11 36.46 -30.73
CA ALA A 12 -6.43 35.87 -30.56
C ALA A 12 -6.63 35.65 -29.05
N VAL A 13 -7.42 36.53 -28.45
CA VAL A 13 -7.89 36.38 -27.07
C VAL A 13 -9.00 35.33 -27.08
N SER A 14 -8.65 34.09 -26.75
CA SER A 14 -9.65 33.04 -26.49
C SER A 14 -10.18 33.21 -25.06
N PRO A 15 -11.51 33.28 -24.85
CA PRO A 15 -12.07 33.35 -23.52
C PRO A 15 -11.81 32.03 -22.76
N LEU A 16 -11.20 32.16 -21.59
CA LEU A 16 -11.08 31.12 -20.58
C LEU A 16 -12.49 30.76 -20.10
N ALA A 17 -13.02 29.64 -20.58
CA ALA A 17 -14.11 28.96 -19.90
C ALA A 17 -13.50 28.13 -18.76
N THR A 18 -13.20 28.79 -17.63
CA THR A 18 -13.01 28.10 -16.35
C THR A 18 -14.40 27.65 -15.88
N ALA A 19 -14.86 26.50 -16.39
CA ALA A 19 -15.96 25.78 -15.76
C ALA A 19 -15.47 25.37 -14.36
N GLY A 20 -16.24 25.81 -13.37
CA GLY A 20 -15.87 25.83 -11.96
C GLY A 20 -15.35 24.51 -11.44
N CYS A 21 -14.25 24.64 -10.69
CA CYS A 21 -13.91 23.78 -9.59
C CYS A 21 -15.17 23.54 -8.74
N SER A 22 -15.66 22.30 -8.71
CA SER A 22 -16.33 21.80 -7.51
C SER A 22 -15.24 21.72 -6.46
N ASP A 23 -15.08 22.84 -5.75
CA ASP A 23 -14.46 22.92 -4.45
C ASP A 23 -15.40 22.14 -3.52
N ASP A 24 -15.13 20.86 -3.33
CA ASP A 24 -15.66 20.07 -2.22
C ASP A 24 -14.63 20.21 -1.08
N PRO A 25 -14.74 21.23 -0.20
CA PRO A 25 -14.08 21.17 1.09
C PRO A 25 -14.82 20.11 1.91
N ASP A 26 -14.07 19.20 2.53
CA ASP A 26 -14.57 18.22 3.51
C ASP A 26 -15.06 16.85 2.97
N GLU A 27 -14.39 16.27 1.96
CA GLU A 27 -14.01 14.87 2.20
C GLU A 27 -12.91 14.95 3.27
N GLU A 28 -13.28 14.80 4.54
CA GLU A 28 -12.34 14.31 5.55
C GLU A 28 -11.78 13.01 4.96
N ILE A 29 -10.62 13.10 4.30
CA ILE A 29 -9.77 11.96 4.05
C ILE A 29 -9.42 11.52 5.46
N LEU A 30 -10.24 10.64 6.04
CA LEU A 30 -9.98 10.02 7.32
C LEU A 30 -8.68 9.24 7.10
N GLU A 31 -7.57 9.89 7.41
CA GLU A 31 -6.26 9.28 7.34
C GLU A 31 -6.35 8.01 8.18
N PRO A 32 -5.92 6.85 7.64
CA PRO A 32 -6.03 5.62 8.38
C PRO A 32 -5.29 5.80 9.70
N ARG A 33 -5.99 5.55 10.81
CA ARG A 33 -5.52 5.63 12.21
C ARG A 33 -4.30 4.75 12.54
N ALA A 34 -3.92 3.86 11.62
CA ALA A 34 -2.70 3.08 11.71
C ALA A 34 -2.19 2.70 10.31
N ARG A 35 -0.90 2.39 10.19
CA ARG A 35 -0.26 1.98 8.94
C ARG A 35 0.83 0.95 9.17
N VAL A 36 1.08 0.08 8.20
CA VAL A 36 2.29 -0.77 8.21
C VAL A 36 3.50 0.13 7.99
N VAL A 37 4.48 0.07 8.90
CA VAL A 37 5.73 0.84 8.81
C VAL A 37 6.94 -0.04 8.50
N GLU A 38 6.85 -1.33 8.81
CA GLU A 38 7.89 -2.33 8.60
C GLU A 38 7.21 -3.62 8.14
N SER A 39 7.80 -4.31 7.16
CA SER A 39 7.39 -5.67 6.79
C SER A 39 8.50 -6.36 6.02
N GLU A 40 8.66 -7.67 6.23
CA GLU A 40 9.66 -8.49 5.57
C GLU A 40 9.13 -9.92 5.30
N LEU A 41 9.64 -10.54 4.24
CA LEU A 41 9.39 -11.95 3.95
C LEU A 41 10.29 -12.83 4.81
N VAL A 42 9.68 -13.78 5.51
CA VAL A 42 10.35 -14.80 6.29
C VAL A 42 10.08 -16.16 5.66
N ARG A 43 11.12 -17.00 5.57
CA ARG A 43 11.05 -18.34 4.98
C ARG A 43 11.51 -19.39 5.97
N GLU A 44 10.86 -20.54 5.94
CA GLU A 44 11.35 -21.74 6.61
C GLU A 44 11.47 -22.88 5.60
N HIS A 45 12.39 -23.82 5.84
CA HIS A 45 12.60 -24.99 5.00
C HIS A 45 12.84 -24.69 3.50
N GLU A 46 13.52 -23.58 3.19
CA GLU A 46 13.75 -23.10 1.83
C GLU A 46 14.40 -24.15 0.92
N GLY A 47 13.86 -24.29 -0.29
CA GLY A 47 14.33 -25.24 -1.29
C GLY A 47 13.89 -26.68 -1.06
N THR A 48 12.89 -26.91 -0.21
CA THR A 48 12.30 -28.24 0.04
C THR A 48 10.81 -28.27 -0.28
N ASP A 49 10.23 -29.47 -0.35
CA ASP A 49 8.78 -29.66 -0.51
C ASP A 49 7.98 -29.16 0.71
N GLU A 50 8.67 -28.78 1.79
CA GLU A 50 8.12 -28.25 3.05
C GLU A 50 8.33 -26.74 3.20
N GLU A 51 8.82 -26.03 2.17
CA GLU A 51 9.07 -24.58 2.24
C GLU A 51 7.79 -23.82 2.65
N THR A 52 7.92 -22.93 3.63
CA THR A 52 6.86 -21.99 4.05
C THR A 52 7.32 -20.56 3.86
N VAL A 53 6.36 -19.66 3.62
CA VAL A 53 6.59 -18.23 3.51
C VAL A 53 5.59 -17.50 4.40
N ALA A 54 6.07 -16.50 5.12
CA ALA A 54 5.25 -15.56 5.87
C ALA A 54 5.74 -14.13 5.68
N VAL A 55 4.88 -13.16 5.95
CA VAL A 55 5.28 -11.77 6.14
C VAL A 55 5.15 -11.44 7.61
N GLU A 56 6.25 -11.00 8.20
CA GLU A 56 6.29 -10.40 9.54
C GLU A 56 6.42 -8.89 9.40
N GLY A 57 5.79 -8.13 10.28
CA GLY A 57 5.86 -6.68 10.20
C GLY A 57 5.32 -5.96 11.42
N VAL A 58 5.35 -4.62 11.33
CA VAL A 58 4.91 -3.72 12.39
C VAL A 58 3.92 -2.71 11.85
N VAL A 59 2.78 -2.59 12.51
CA VAL A 59 1.80 -1.51 12.34
C VAL A 59 2.07 -0.43 13.37
N GLU A 60 2.03 0.84 12.98
CA GLU A 60 2.17 2.01 13.85
C GLU A 60 0.89 2.86 13.83
N ARG A 61 0.45 3.33 15.00
CA ARG A 61 -0.65 4.27 15.18
C ARG A 61 -0.29 5.63 14.59
N THR A 62 -1.24 6.26 13.93
CA THR A 62 -1.11 7.59 13.29
C THR A 62 -2.11 8.61 13.80
N SER A 63 -3.09 8.19 14.61
CA SER A 63 -4.10 9.06 15.23
C SER A 63 -4.09 8.97 16.74
N ASP A 64 -4.53 10.01 17.45
CA ASP A 64 -4.70 9.97 18.92
C ASP A 64 -5.94 9.18 19.38
N GLU A 65 -6.78 8.71 18.46
CA GLU A 65 -7.98 7.92 18.76
C GLU A 65 -7.62 6.47 19.15
N PRO A 66 -8.32 5.88 20.13
CA PRO A 66 -8.09 4.51 20.54
C PRO A 66 -8.45 3.54 19.40
N ILE A 67 -7.59 2.55 19.18
CA ILE A 67 -7.80 1.48 18.20
C ILE A 67 -8.08 0.20 18.98
N THR A 68 -9.18 -0.46 18.64
CA THR A 68 -9.58 -1.71 19.32
C THR A 68 -9.50 -2.92 18.41
N TYR A 69 -9.26 -2.69 17.13
CA TYR A 69 -9.26 -3.72 16.10
C TYR A 69 -8.38 -3.26 14.93
N LEU A 70 -7.55 -4.16 14.40
CA LEU A 70 -6.77 -3.93 13.19
C LEU A 70 -6.79 -5.19 12.33
N GLU A 71 -7.00 -5.02 11.03
CA GLU A 71 -6.73 -6.05 10.03
C GLU A 71 -5.66 -5.55 9.07
N VAL A 72 -4.68 -6.42 8.81
CA VAL A 72 -3.64 -6.22 7.80
C VAL A 72 -3.93 -7.17 6.64
N ARG A 73 -3.85 -6.63 5.43
CA ARG A 73 -3.81 -7.40 4.20
C ARG A 73 -2.37 -7.55 3.77
N VAL A 74 -2.00 -8.78 3.39
CA VAL A 74 -0.75 -9.06 2.68
C VAL A 74 -1.08 -9.65 1.31
N ARG A 75 -0.54 -9.03 0.26
CA ARG A 75 -0.50 -9.62 -1.09
C ARG A 75 0.88 -10.24 -1.28
N PHE A 76 0.91 -11.51 -1.64
CA PHE A 76 2.14 -12.21 -1.99
C PHE A 76 2.31 -12.17 -3.50
N LEU A 77 3.45 -11.71 -3.98
CA LEU A 77 3.70 -11.52 -5.41
C LEU A 77 4.80 -12.46 -5.90
N ASP A 78 4.71 -12.85 -7.17
CA ASP A 78 5.81 -13.53 -7.84
C ASP A 78 6.87 -12.56 -8.36
N ALA A 79 7.89 -13.09 -9.04
CA ALA A 79 9.02 -12.31 -9.56
C ALA A 79 8.64 -11.32 -10.67
N ASP A 80 7.48 -11.51 -11.32
CA ASP A 80 6.95 -10.61 -12.35
C ASP A 80 6.02 -9.54 -11.73
N GLY A 81 5.77 -9.61 -10.42
CA GLY A 81 4.88 -8.71 -9.70
C GLY A 81 3.40 -9.11 -9.83
N GLU A 82 3.10 -10.34 -10.25
CA GLU A 82 1.74 -10.86 -10.27
C GLU A 82 1.34 -11.36 -8.88
N VAL A 83 0.09 -11.11 -8.48
CA VAL A 83 -0.41 -11.56 -7.17
C VAL A 83 -0.66 -13.05 -7.20
N LEU A 84 0.09 -13.80 -6.39
CA LEU A 84 -0.08 -15.24 -6.16
C LEU A 84 -1.24 -15.51 -5.21
N ASP A 85 -1.33 -14.73 -4.13
CA ASP A 85 -2.40 -14.81 -3.12
C ASP A 85 -2.56 -13.50 -2.34
N ASN A 86 -3.66 -13.38 -1.61
CA ASN A 86 -4.02 -12.26 -0.76
C ASN A 86 -4.67 -12.78 0.53
N THR A 87 -3.98 -12.60 1.65
CA THR A 87 -4.44 -13.01 2.97
C THR A 87 -4.70 -11.79 3.84
N ILE A 88 -5.79 -11.83 4.62
CA ILE A 88 -6.13 -10.80 5.60
C ILE A 88 -6.10 -11.43 6.98
N GLU A 89 -5.35 -10.84 7.90
CA GLU A 89 -5.24 -11.30 9.28
C GLU A 89 -5.53 -10.17 10.27
N GLN A 90 -6.10 -10.55 11.41
CA GLN A 90 -6.29 -9.64 12.53
C GLN A 90 -4.97 -9.49 13.30
N VAL A 91 -4.60 -8.25 13.62
CA VAL A 91 -3.45 -7.97 14.51
C VAL A 91 -3.86 -8.26 15.96
N PRO A 92 -3.10 -9.08 16.70
CA PRO A 92 -3.41 -9.40 18.10
C PRO A 92 -3.09 -8.21 19.04
N ASP A 93 -3.78 -8.16 20.18
CA ASP A 93 -3.45 -7.31 21.34
C ASP A 93 -3.25 -5.80 21.06
N VAL A 94 -4.05 -5.24 20.15
CA VAL A 94 -3.94 -3.83 19.71
C VAL A 94 -4.38 -2.77 20.73
N SER A 95 -4.67 -3.17 21.97
CA SER A 95 -5.19 -2.29 23.02
C SER A 95 -4.12 -1.46 23.73
N GLU A 96 -2.86 -1.85 23.68
CA GLU A 96 -1.76 -1.19 24.38
C GLU A 96 -0.66 -0.73 23.42
N GLY A 97 -0.03 0.42 23.72
CA GLY A 97 1.04 0.98 22.90
C GLY A 97 0.57 1.66 21.60
N ASP A 98 1.55 1.95 20.75
CA ASP A 98 1.38 2.63 19.45
C ASP A 98 1.98 1.82 18.29
N ARG A 99 2.53 0.64 18.57
CA ARG A 99 3.18 -0.25 17.60
C ARG A 99 2.80 -1.70 17.90
N TRP A 100 2.38 -2.43 16.86
CA TRP A 100 1.89 -3.80 16.98
C TRP A 100 2.49 -4.69 15.90
N GLU A 101 2.97 -5.85 16.30
CA GLU A 101 3.53 -6.85 15.41
C GLU A 101 2.42 -7.67 14.75
N PHE A 102 2.63 -8.09 13.50
CA PHE A 102 1.73 -9.01 12.80
C PHE A 102 2.54 -10.06 12.05
N THR A 103 1.91 -11.20 11.82
CA THR A 103 2.42 -12.27 10.96
C THR A 103 1.29 -12.75 10.06
N VAL A 104 1.54 -12.80 8.75
CA VAL A 104 0.60 -13.36 7.76
C VAL A 104 1.28 -14.46 6.98
N VAL A 105 0.71 -15.66 6.99
CA VAL A 105 1.29 -16.84 6.34
C VAL A 105 0.74 -16.97 4.93
N PHE A 106 1.62 -17.25 3.96
CA PHE A 106 1.21 -17.65 2.62
C PHE A 106 0.52 -19.03 2.70
N PRO A 107 -0.69 -19.21 2.13
CA PRO A 107 -1.53 -20.37 2.43
C PRO A 107 -0.97 -21.71 1.90
N ASP A 108 -0.08 -21.67 0.91
CA ASP A 108 0.51 -22.87 0.30
C ASP A 108 1.97 -23.09 0.72
N VAL A 109 2.48 -24.30 0.53
CA VAL A 109 3.84 -24.72 0.88
C VAL A 109 4.61 -25.24 -0.34
N GLY A 110 5.91 -25.51 -0.16
CA GLY A 110 6.78 -26.15 -1.14
C GLY A 110 6.91 -25.34 -2.43
N GLU A 111 6.71 -25.98 -3.58
CA GLU A 111 6.86 -25.34 -4.90
C GLU A 111 6.05 -24.05 -5.05
N ARG A 112 4.86 -23.96 -4.44
CA ARG A 112 4.05 -22.73 -4.51
C ARG A 112 4.60 -21.62 -3.63
N ALA A 113 5.10 -21.94 -2.44
CA ALA A 113 5.73 -20.95 -1.56
C ALA A 113 7.02 -20.40 -2.16
N ALA A 114 7.80 -21.26 -2.82
CA ALA A 114 9.03 -20.88 -3.52
C ALA A 114 8.82 -19.86 -4.66
N LEU A 115 7.59 -19.73 -5.19
CA LEU A 115 7.26 -18.73 -6.21
C LEU A 115 7.14 -17.32 -5.65
N VAL A 116 6.88 -17.16 -4.35
CA VAL A 116 6.76 -15.84 -3.73
C VAL A 116 8.11 -15.14 -3.85
N ALA A 117 8.13 -13.94 -4.42
CA ALA A 117 9.33 -13.13 -4.58
C ALA A 117 9.24 -11.79 -3.84
N ASP A 118 8.03 -11.27 -3.63
CA ASP A 118 7.79 -9.98 -2.98
C ASP A 118 6.47 -9.98 -2.20
N HIS A 119 6.22 -8.91 -1.45
CA HIS A 119 5.00 -8.69 -0.69
C HIS A 119 4.56 -7.22 -0.66
N GLU A 120 3.25 -7.01 -0.57
CA GLU A 120 2.66 -5.72 -0.22
C GLU A 120 1.81 -5.88 1.05
N ALA A 121 2.06 -5.06 2.07
CA ALA A 121 1.31 -5.09 3.33
C ALA A 121 0.61 -3.75 3.60
N GLU A 122 -0.68 -3.78 3.93
CA GLU A 122 -1.48 -2.59 4.20
C GLU A 122 -2.53 -2.84 5.30
N VAL A 123 -2.83 -1.81 6.10
CA VAL A 123 -3.97 -1.84 7.03
C VAL A 123 -5.25 -1.65 6.23
N VAL A 124 -6.20 -2.58 6.36
CA VAL A 124 -7.48 -2.54 5.62
C VAL A 124 -8.69 -2.23 6.51
N LYS A 125 -8.54 -2.33 7.83
CA LYS A 125 -9.60 -1.99 8.79
C LYS A 125 -9.01 -1.57 10.14
N ASN A 126 -9.52 -0.46 10.68
CA ASN A 126 -9.03 0.18 11.90
C ASN A 126 -10.11 1.12 12.50
N PRO A 127 -11.20 0.56 13.06
CA PRO A 127 -12.32 1.34 13.59
C PRO A 127 -12.02 2.13 14.86
#